data_AF-A0AAW3K7Z0-F1
#
_entry.id   AF-A0AAW3K7Z0-F1
#
_cell.length_a   1.000
_cell.length_b   1.000
_cell.length_c   1.000
_cell.angle_alpha   90.00
_cell.angle_beta   90.00
_cell.angle_gamma   90.00
#
_symmetry.space_group_name_H-M   'P 1'
#
loop_
_entity.id
_entity.type
_entity.pdbx_description
1 polymer ?
#
loop_
_entity_poly.entity_id
_entity_poly.type
_entity_poly.pdbx_seq_one_letter_code
_entity_poly.pdbx_strand_id
1 'polypeptide(L)'
;MKKLFIIALTTLASSFSFAEDLQCEKSYEIFNKQGDKEIEILKNGSLDDVISYYDQIEYDRKLKPKHQGQTFSSGEWISDAEYRKDIKLQQDLAKDGSYKNIDSTFLKPKLNYISSVGEVCVVPMQSQDEIFKKRMQTKADIIFIRDIQTNEWRRFIYFGIEDKKDFNEFFPDFPKNVKLAQMLIDNKNFAESTSEFGLLMLEEMGVEITAEMKEMMKNQTEPFRVKLSANGY
;
A
#
# COMPACT_ATOMS: atom_id res chain seq x y z
N MET A 1 4.88 -73.90 -17.17
CA MET A 1 5.43 -72.57 -16.86
C MET A 1 4.75 -71.52 -17.74
N LYS A 2 3.73 -70.81 -17.22
CA LYS A 2 3.18 -69.60 -17.84
C LYS A 2 3.20 -68.53 -16.76
N LYS A 3 3.98 -67.48 -17.02
CA LYS A 3 4.33 -66.44 -16.06
C LYS A 3 3.11 -65.55 -15.78
N LEU A 4 2.90 -65.30 -14.49
CA LEU A 4 2.02 -64.29 -13.92
C LEU A 4 2.39 -62.90 -14.45
N PHE A 5 1.39 -62.14 -14.90
CA PHE A 5 1.44 -60.68 -14.90
C PHE A 5 0.24 -60.20 -14.09
N ILE A 6 0.43 -60.14 -12.78
CA ILE A 6 -0.43 -59.36 -11.89
C ILE A 6 -0.07 -57.92 -12.17
N ILE A 7 -0.92 -57.23 -12.94
CA ILE A 7 -0.84 -55.79 -13.13
C ILE A 7 -1.09 -55.18 -11.76
N ALA A 8 -0.02 -54.61 -11.20
CA ALA A 8 -0.09 -53.80 -10.01
C ALA A 8 -1.00 -52.60 -10.31
N LEU A 9 -2.23 -52.68 -9.81
CA LEU A 9 -3.09 -51.53 -9.58
C LEU A 9 -2.45 -50.74 -8.42
N THR A 10 -1.29 -50.14 -8.66
CA THR A 10 -0.86 -48.98 -7.87
C THR A 10 -1.75 -47.86 -8.34
N THR A 11 -2.96 -47.83 -7.76
CA THR A 11 -3.79 -46.64 -7.68
C THR A 11 -2.87 -45.52 -7.24
N LEU A 12 -2.52 -44.70 -8.22
CA LEU A 12 -2.17 -43.30 -8.07
C LEU A 12 -2.85 -42.80 -6.81
N ALA A 13 -2.08 -42.71 -5.72
CA ALA A 13 -2.35 -41.70 -4.72
C ALA A 13 -2.15 -40.40 -5.49
N SER A 14 -3.21 -40.00 -6.18
CA SER A 14 -3.41 -38.66 -6.67
C SER A 14 -3.19 -37.81 -5.44
N SER A 15 -1.98 -37.28 -5.33
CA SER A 15 -1.67 -36.16 -4.47
C SER A 15 -2.78 -35.17 -4.76
N PHE A 16 -3.73 -35.08 -3.82
CA PHE A 16 -4.63 -33.96 -3.76
C PHE A 16 -3.69 -32.79 -3.48
N SER A 17 -3.11 -32.24 -4.55
CA SER A 17 -2.67 -30.87 -4.57
C SER A 17 -3.96 -30.12 -4.35
N PHE A 18 -4.31 -29.91 -3.09
CA PHE A 18 -5.24 -28.87 -2.71
C PHE A 18 -4.60 -27.64 -3.34
N ALA A 19 -5.15 -27.19 -4.47
CA ALA A 19 -4.96 -25.82 -4.90
C ALA A 19 -5.32 -25.02 -3.66
N GLU A 20 -4.32 -24.41 -3.03
CA GLU A 20 -4.53 -23.69 -1.80
C GLU A 20 -5.60 -22.64 -2.13
N ASP A 21 -6.78 -22.81 -1.53
CA ASP A 21 -7.92 -21.93 -1.78
C ASP A 21 -7.43 -20.52 -1.45
N LEU A 22 -7.26 -19.66 -2.46
CA LEU A 22 -6.76 -18.31 -2.24
C LEU A 22 -7.71 -17.58 -1.26
N GLN A 23 -7.14 -16.92 -0.26
CA GLN A 23 -7.86 -16.38 0.88
C GLN A 23 -8.24 -14.89 0.73
N CYS A 24 -7.77 -14.20 -0.30
CA CYS A 24 -7.91 -12.74 -0.41
C CYS A 24 -9.33 -12.19 -0.17
N GLU A 25 -10.33 -12.59 -0.97
CA GLU A 25 -11.71 -12.07 -0.80
C GLU A 25 -12.30 -12.47 0.56
N LYS A 26 -11.95 -13.65 1.06
CA LYS A 26 -12.36 -14.15 2.39
C LYS A 26 -11.70 -13.36 3.53
N SER A 27 -10.65 -12.58 3.25
CA SER A 27 -9.83 -11.86 4.22
C SER A 27 -10.15 -10.36 4.31
N TYR A 28 -11.17 -9.86 3.61
CA TYR A 28 -11.50 -8.42 3.62
C TYR A 28 -11.84 -7.90 5.02
N GLU A 29 -12.41 -8.74 5.89
CA GLU A 29 -12.63 -8.36 7.29
C GLU A 29 -11.30 -8.07 8.02
N ILE A 30 -10.23 -8.80 7.70
CA ILE A 30 -8.89 -8.56 8.24
C ILE A 30 -8.36 -7.22 7.73
N PHE A 31 -8.53 -6.94 6.44
CA PHE A 31 -8.07 -5.68 5.82
C PHE A 31 -8.80 -4.47 6.43
N ASN A 32 -10.12 -4.58 6.65
CA ASN A 32 -10.90 -3.53 7.32
C ASN A 32 -10.43 -3.32 8.76
N LYS A 33 -10.24 -4.42 9.52
CA LYS A 33 -9.71 -4.34 10.90
C LYS A 33 -8.33 -3.68 10.96
N GLN A 34 -7.49 -3.90 9.94
CA GLN A 34 -6.19 -3.23 9.86
C GLN A 34 -6.35 -1.70 9.72
N GLY A 35 -7.26 -1.24 8.86
CA GLY A 35 -7.57 0.18 8.70
C GLY A 35 -8.24 0.80 9.93
N ASP A 36 -9.20 0.12 10.54
CA ASP A 36 -9.85 0.59 11.78
C ASP A 36 -8.83 0.76 12.90
N LYS A 37 -7.91 -0.20 13.06
CA LYS A 37 -6.88 -0.15 14.09
C LYS A 37 -5.83 0.93 13.80
N GLU A 38 -5.48 1.15 12.55
CA GLU A 38 -4.62 2.27 12.14
C GLU A 38 -5.21 3.61 12.58
N ILE A 39 -6.48 3.85 12.26
CA ILE A 39 -7.19 5.09 12.64
C ILE A 39 -7.23 5.25 14.16
N GLU A 40 -7.49 4.16 14.89
CA GLU A 40 -7.51 4.16 16.35
C GLU A 40 -6.13 4.53 16.94
N ILE A 41 -5.05 3.92 16.45
CA ILE A 41 -3.68 4.16 16.95
C ILE A 41 -3.19 5.55 16.55
N LEU A 42 -3.49 6.04 15.35
CA LEU A 42 -3.15 7.41 14.94
C LEU A 42 -3.76 8.44 15.91
N LYS A 43 -5.02 8.23 16.31
CA LYS A 43 -5.72 9.15 17.23
C LYS A 43 -5.26 9.01 18.68
N ASN A 44 -5.06 7.80 19.16
CA ASN A 44 -4.94 7.55 20.60
C ASN A 44 -3.56 7.06 21.06
N GLY A 45 -2.73 6.54 20.16
CA GLY A 45 -1.43 5.97 20.46
C GLY A 45 -0.30 6.99 20.60
N SER A 46 0.86 6.52 21.03
CA SER A 46 2.13 7.23 20.89
C SER A 46 2.65 7.13 19.45
N LEU A 47 3.66 7.94 19.09
CA LEU A 47 4.31 7.82 17.78
C LEU A 47 4.94 6.43 17.58
N ASP A 48 5.48 5.85 18.66
CA ASP A 48 6.11 4.53 18.65
C ASP A 48 5.09 3.41 18.47
N ASP A 49 3.87 3.57 18.98
CA ASP A 49 2.77 2.63 18.73
C ASP A 49 2.38 2.62 17.25
N VAL A 50 2.28 3.80 16.61
CA VAL A 50 1.99 3.91 15.17
C VAL A 50 3.08 3.22 14.35
N ILE A 51 4.35 3.50 14.65
CA ILE A 51 5.49 2.91 13.91
C ILE A 51 5.54 1.40 14.10
N SER A 52 5.37 0.92 15.33
CA SER A 52 5.36 -0.51 15.64
C SER A 52 4.22 -1.23 14.92
N TYR A 53 3.06 -0.57 14.79
CA TYR A 53 1.94 -1.10 14.06
C TYR A 53 2.21 -1.17 12.55
N TYR A 54 2.78 -0.12 11.95
CA TYR A 54 3.21 -0.13 10.56
C TYR A 54 4.28 -1.21 10.29
N ASP A 55 5.23 -1.43 11.21
CA ASP A 55 6.21 -2.52 11.11
C ASP A 55 5.55 -3.92 11.03
N GLN A 56 4.33 -4.08 11.55
CA GLN A 56 3.55 -5.32 11.50
C GLN A 56 2.74 -5.45 10.21
N ILE A 57 2.11 -4.37 9.73
CA ILE A 57 1.13 -4.44 8.65
C ILE A 57 1.66 -4.02 7.28
N GLU A 58 2.70 -3.18 7.22
CA GLU A 58 3.28 -2.74 5.96
C GLU A 58 4.28 -3.78 5.44
N TYR A 59 4.19 -4.11 4.16
CA TYR A 59 4.97 -5.18 3.54
C TYR A 59 6.41 -4.77 3.26
N ASP A 60 6.65 -3.49 2.91
CA ASP A 60 8.00 -2.97 2.68
C ASP A 60 8.93 -3.16 3.90
N ARG A 61 8.35 -3.23 5.09
CA ARG A 61 9.04 -3.45 6.38
C ARG A 61 9.78 -4.77 6.43
N LYS A 62 9.32 -5.79 5.70
CA LYS A 62 10.04 -7.08 5.60
C LYS A 62 11.42 -6.92 4.94
N LEU A 63 11.66 -5.88 4.17
CA LEU A 63 12.92 -5.63 3.48
C LEU A 63 13.85 -4.65 4.20
N LYS A 64 13.41 -4.07 5.32
CA LYS A 64 14.24 -3.18 6.16
C LYS A 64 15.62 -3.76 6.51
N PRO A 65 15.82 -5.09 6.74
CA PRO A 65 17.16 -5.65 6.96
C PRO A 65 18.16 -5.40 5.83
N LYS A 66 17.69 -5.21 4.58
CA LYS A 66 18.52 -4.88 3.41
C LYS A 66 18.75 -3.37 3.23
N HIS A 67 17.94 -2.54 3.89
CA HIS A 67 17.91 -1.08 3.78
C HIS A 67 18.08 -0.45 5.17
N GLN A 68 19.21 -0.74 5.82
CA GLN A 68 19.45 -0.35 7.21
C GLN A 68 19.42 1.17 7.42
N GLY A 69 18.68 1.64 8.43
CA GLY A 69 18.49 3.06 8.73
C GLY A 69 17.56 3.78 7.75
N GLN A 70 16.94 3.04 6.84
CA GLN A 70 15.98 3.55 5.88
C GLN A 70 14.65 2.83 5.99
N THR A 71 13.63 3.52 5.48
CA THR A 71 12.25 3.08 5.45
C THR A 71 11.66 3.47 4.10
N PHE A 72 10.92 2.57 3.45
CA PHE A 72 10.21 2.90 2.23
C PHE A 72 8.98 3.75 2.53
N SER A 73 8.84 4.89 1.86
CA SER A 73 7.72 5.83 2.00
C SER A 73 7.58 6.61 0.70
N SER A 74 6.34 6.81 0.23
CA SER A 74 6.04 7.61 -0.96
C SER A 74 6.93 7.27 -2.18
N GLY A 75 7.12 5.97 -2.44
CA GLY A 75 7.87 5.50 -3.60
C GLY A 75 9.39 5.49 -3.47
N GLU A 76 9.96 5.82 -2.29
CA GLU A 76 11.41 5.92 -2.08
C GLU A 76 11.88 5.39 -0.72
N TRP A 77 13.14 4.96 -0.63
CA TRP A 77 13.80 4.65 0.63
C TRP A 77 14.34 5.93 1.29
N ILE A 78 13.61 6.45 2.27
CA ILE A 78 13.98 7.65 3.04
C ILE A 78 14.65 7.29 4.36
N SER A 79 15.28 8.25 5.04
CA SER A 79 15.88 7.98 6.35
C SER A 79 14.81 7.68 7.41
N ASP A 80 15.14 6.82 8.38
CA ASP A 80 14.23 6.51 9.50
C ASP A 80 13.79 7.78 10.28
N ALA A 81 14.66 8.79 10.34
CA ALA A 81 14.36 10.07 10.99
C ALA A 81 13.36 10.92 10.20
N GLU A 82 13.45 10.91 8.87
CA GLU A 82 12.51 11.58 7.97
C GLU A 82 11.15 10.88 7.99
N TYR A 83 11.15 9.55 7.88
CA TYR A 83 9.93 8.75 8.03
C TYR A 83 9.20 9.03 9.35
N ARG A 84 9.95 9.12 10.46
CA ARG A 84 9.37 9.49 11.76
C ARG A 84 8.68 10.85 11.76
N LYS A 85 9.22 11.84 11.02
CA LYS A 85 8.60 13.17 10.90
C LYS A 85 7.32 13.09 10.09
N ASP A 86 7.31 12.33 9.00
CA ASP A 86 6.13 12.14 8.16
C ASP A 86 5.00 11.46 8.94
N ILE A 87 5.30 10.38 9.66
CA ILE A 87 4.30 9.70 10.50
C ILE A 87 3.84 10.60 11.65
N LYS A 88 4.73 11.40 12.22
CA LYS A 88 4.33 12.39 13.23
C LYS A 88 3.35 13.40 12.67
N LEU A 89 3.57 13.92 11.45
CA LEU A 89 2.63 14.85 10.81
C LEU A 89 1.26 14.20 10.61
N GLN A 90 1.21 12.98 10.09
CA GLN A 90 -0.04 12.23 9.93
C GLN A 90 -0.76 12.02 11.28
N GLN A 91 0.00 11.68 12.32
CA GLN A 91 -0.54 11.48 13.67
C GLN A 91 -1.08 12.79 14.27
N ASP A 92 -0.36 13.90 14.11
CA ASP A 92 -0.77 15.21 14.61
C ASP A 92 -2.11 15.64 13.96
N LEU A 93 -2.24 15.47 12.63
CA LEU A 93 -3.49 15.72 11.90
C LEU A 93 -4.65 14.81 12.34
N ALA A 94 -4.37 13.56 12.69
CA ALA A 94 -5.41 12.66 13.22
C ALA A 94 -5.85 13.08 14.63
N LYS A 95 -4.91 13.52 15.48
CA LYS A 95 -5.16 13.90 16.88
C LYS A 95 -5.90 15.22 17.03
N ASP A 96 -5.57 16.20 16.21
CA ASP A 96 -6.26 17.50 16.23
C ASP A 96 -7.60 17.49 15.47
N GLY A 97 -7.90 16.37 14.79
CA GLY A 97 -9.13 16.17 14.03
C GLY A 97 -9.13 16.84 12.65
N SER A 98 -7.99 17.35 12.20
CA SER A 98 -7.77 17.86 10.85
C SER A 98 -7.85 16.75 9.81
N TYR A 99 -7.52 15.51 10.16
CA TYR A 99 -7.71 14.31 9.33
C TYR A 99 -8.75 13.37 9.94
N LYS A 100 -9.68 12.91 9.10
CA LYS A 100 -10.62 11.82 9.42
C LYS A 100 -10.81 10.92 8.21
N ASN A 101 -10.69 9.62 8.40
CA ASN A 101 -11.30 8.67 7.46
C ASN A 101 -12.81 8.61 7.75
N ILE A 102 -13.63 8.79 6.71
CA ILE A 102 -15.09 8.75 6.78
C ILE A 102 -15.59 7.35 6.45
N ASP A 103 -15.10 6.79 5.35
CA ASP A 103 -15.44 5.47 4.87
C ASP A 103 -14.33 4.94 3.96
N SER A 104 -14.18 3.62 3.92
CA SER A 104 -13.24 2.93 3.03
C SER A 104 -13.86 1.62 2.55
N THR A 105 -13.83 1.39 1.24
CA THR A 105 -14.39 0.20 0.62
C THR A 105 -13.36 -0.47 -0.29
N PHE A 106 -13.18 -1.78 -0.10
CA PHE A 106 -12.44 -2.64 -1.02
C PHE A 106 -13.34 -3.13 -2.15
N LEU A 107 -12.87 -2.98 -3.38
CA LEU A 107 -13.53 -3.51 -4.58
C LEU A 107 -13.01 -4.90 -4.90
N LYS A 108 -13.65 -5.60 -5.84
CA LYS A 108 -13.23 -6.92 -6.29
C LYS A 108 -11.73 -6.93 -6.68
N PRO A 109 -10.95 -7.98 -6.29
CA PRO A 109 -9.54 -8.06 -6.65
C PRO A 109 -9.32 -8.05 -8.16
N LYS A 110 -8.30 -7.31 -8.60
CA LYS A 110 -7.78 -7.35 -9.98
C LYS A 110 -6.95 -8.60 -10.25
N LEU A 111 -6.29 -9.10 -9.21
CA LEU A 111 -5.34 -10.20 -9.27
C LEU A 111 -5.32 -10.91 -7.91
N ASN A 112 -5.21 -12.24 -7.93
CA ASN A 112 -4.96 -13.06 -6.76
C ASN A 112 -4.20 -14.32 -7.18
N TYR A 113 -3.00 -14.56 -6.64
CA TYR A 113 -2.15 -15.68 -7.03
C TYR A 113 -1.12 -16.02 -5.95
N ILE A 114 -0.56 -17.23 -6.01
CA ILE A 114 0.60 -17.61 -5.22
C ILE A 114 1.87 -17.18 -5.94
N SER A 115 2.69 -16.41 -5.26
CA SER A 115 3.99 -15.91 -5.69
C SER A 115 5.12 -16.50 -4.82
N SER A 116 6.35 -16.15 -5.16
CA SER A 116 7.55 -16.42 -4.37
C SER A 116 7.56 -15.76 -2.99
N VAL A 117 6.72 -14.75 -2.76
CA VAL A 117 6.64 -14.01 -1.49
C VAL A 117 5.39 -14.31 -0.68
N GLY A 118 4.48 -15.13 -1.20
CA GLY A 118 3.24 -15.54 -0.53
C GLY A 118 2.02 -15.52 -1.44
N GLU A 119 0.83 -15.45 -0.87
CA GLU A 119 -0.37 -15.12 -1.65
C GLU A 119 -0.39 -13.62 -1.90
N VAL A 120 -0.36 -13.19 -3.15
CA VAL A 120 -0.39 -11.77 -3.53
C VAL A 120 -1.74 -11.46 -4.16
N CYS A 121 -2.40 -10.45 -3.62
CA CYS A 121 -3.69 -9.99 -4.08
C CYS A 121 -3.70 -8.48 -4.31
N VAL A 122 -4.13 -8.05 -5.50
CA VAL A 122 -4.27 -6.62 -5.83
C VAL A 122 -5.73 -6.25 -5.69
N VAL A 123 -6.02 -5.41 -4.70
CA VAL A 123 -7.38 -5.00 -4.33
C VAL A 123 -7.52 -3.50 -4.51
N PRO A 124 -8.35 -3.04 -5.45
CA PRO A 124 -8.64 -1.62 -5.58
C PRO A 124 -9.43 -1.14 -4.36
N MET A 125 -9.03 -0.01 -3.80
CA MET A 125 -9.71 0.66 -2.69
C MET A 125 -10.30 1.98 -3.16
N GLN A 126 -11.45 2.33 -2.58
CA GLN A 126 -11.95 3.70 -2.58
C GLN A 126 -12.13 4.14 -1.13
N SER A 127 -11.57 5.30 -0.77
CA SER A 127 -11.80 5.92 0.54
C SER A 127 -12.39 7.32 0.38
N GLN A 128 -13.18 7.70 1.37
CA GLN A 128 -13.61 9.07 1.59
C GLN A 128 -12.91 9.58 2.85
N ASP A 129 -12.15 10.64 2.69
CA ASP A 129 -11.39 11.26 3.76
C ASP A 129 -11.86 12.71 3.93
N GLU A 130 -11.73 13.25 5.14
CA GLU A 130 -11.90 14.67 5.42
C GLU A 130 -10.56 15.20 5.92
N ILE A 131 -10.00 16.15 5.17
CA ILE A 131 -8.75 16.83 5.50
C ILE A 131 -9.04 18.33 5.59
N PHE A 132 -8.76 18.95 6.73
CA PHE A 132 -9.06 20.37 6.99
C PHE A 132 -10.51 20.73 6.62
N LYS A 133 -11.45 19.85 7.01
CA LYS A 133 -12.90 19.94 6.70
C LYS A 133 -13.26 19.88 5.21
N LYS A 134 -12.30 19.62 4.33
CA LYS A 134 -12.52 19.37 2.90
C LYS A 134 -12.62 17.86 2.68
N ARG A 135 -13.72 17.42 2.09
CA ARG A 135 -13.91 16.01 1.73
C ARG A 135 -13.13 15.70 0.45
N MET A 136 -12.43 14.58 0.46
CA MET A 136 -11.62 14.09 -0.65
C MET A 136 -11.95 12.63 -0.89
N GLN A 137 -11.94 12.21 -2.15
CA GLN A 137 -12.06 10.81 -2.53
C GLN A 137 -10.72 10.27 -3.02
N THR A 138 -10.21 9.26 -2.34
CA THR A 138 -9.00 8.55 -2.76
C THR A 138 -9.36 7.25 -3.47
N LYS A 139 -8.63 6.94 -4.56
CA LYS A 139 -8.66 5.66 -5.25
C LYS A 139 -7.23 5.16 -5.38
N ALA A 140 -6.96 3.92 -4.98
CA ALA A 140 -5.64 3.33 -5.10
C ALA A 140 -5.74 1.80 -5.26
N ASP A 141 -4.71 1.19 -5.82
CA ASP A 141 -4.52 -0.25 -5.70
C ASP A 141 -3.71 -0.55 -4.44
N ILE A 142 -4.23 -1.43 -3.59
CA ILE A 142 -3.50 -1.97 -2.46
C ILE A 142 -3.12 -3.41 -2.78
N ILE A 143 -1.84 -3.73 -2.63
CA ILE A 143 -1.33 -5.07 -2.77
C ILE A 143 -1.31 -5.69 -1.38
N PHE A 144 -2.15 -6.69 -1.14
CA PHE A 144 -2.15 -7.50 0.06
C PHE A 144 -1.32 -8.76 -0.15
N ILE A 145 -0.50 -9.10 0.84
CA ILE A 145 0.43 -10.22 0.81
C ILE A 145 0.19 -11.08 2.04
N ARG A 146 -0.23 -12.33 1.83
CA ARG A 146 -0.34 -13.34 2.89
C ARG A 146 0.92 -14.15 2.97
N ASP A 147 1.50 -14.23 4.15
CA ASP A 147 2.50 -15.25 4.44
C ASP A 147 1.80 -16.61 4.55
N ILE A 148 2.15 -17.56 3.67
CA ILE A 148 1.50 -18.87 3.60
C ILE A 148 1.74 -19.71 4.87
N GLN A 149 2.86 -19.46 5.58
CA GLN A 149 3.24 -20.23 6.75
C GLN A 149 2.57 -19.70 8.02
N THR A 150 2.53 -18.38 8.19
CA THR A 150 1.95 -17.75 9.39
C THR A 150 0.48 -17.34 9.22
N ASN A 151 -0.01 -17.32 7.98
CA ASN A 151 -1.33 -16.81 7.62
C ASN A 151 -1.52 -15.31 7.93
N GLU A 152 -0.43 -14.57 8.16
CA GLU A 152 -0.45 -13.14 8.42
C GLU A 152 -0.55 -12.36 7.12
N TRP A 153 -1.39 -11.30 7.13
CA TRP A 153 -1.55 -10.40 6.00
C TRP A 153 -0.82 -9.09 6.22
N ARG A 154 -0.09 -8.65 5.20
CA ARG A 154 0.52 -7.33 5.09
C ARG A 154 0.01 -6.61 3.86
N ARG A 155 0.18 -5.30 3.80
CA ARG A 155 -0.25 -4.46 2.68
C ARG A 155 0.92 -3.66 2.11
N PHE A 156 0.78 -3.26 0.87
CA PHE A 156 1.63 -2.29 0.19
C PHE A 156 0.70 -1.37 -0.60
N ILE A 157 0.71 -0.08 -0.29
CA ILE A 157 -0.10 0.92 -0.99
C ILE A 157 0.67 1.36 -2.23
N TYR A 158 0.11 1.15 -3.42
CA TYR A 158 0.74 1.54 -4.67
C TYR A 158 0.31 2.95 -5.08
N PHE A 159 1.26 3.86 -5.19
CA PHE A 159 1.03 5.27 -5.54
C PHE A 159 1.11 5.51 -7.05
N GLY A 160 1.84 4.68 -7.80
CA GLY A 160 2.16 4.90 -9.20
C GLY A 160 3.51 5.61 -9.42
N ILE A 161 4.20 5.96 -8.34
CA ILE A 161 5.51 6.63 -8.34
C ILE A 161 6.65 5.72 -7.87
N GLU A 162 6.38 4.45 -7.64
CA GLU A 162 7.40 3.48 -7.23
C GLU A 162 8.43 3.29 -8.36
N ASP A 163 9.71 3.32 -8.00
CA ASP A 163 10.76 2.96 -8.93
C ASP A 163 10.68 1.48 -9.30
N LYS A 164 10.81 1.17 -10.59
CA LYS A 164 10.71 -0.21 -11.10
C LYS A 164 11.69 -1.18 -10.42
N LYS A 165 12.87 -0.69 -10.06
CA LYS A 165 13.87 -1.48 -9.34
C LYS A 165 13.34 -1.94 -7.98
N ASP A 166 12.79 -1.01 -7.21
CA ASP A 166 12.29 -1.28 -5.86
C ASP A 166 11.00 -2.10 -5.93
N PHE A 167 10.10 -1.79 -6.88
CA PHE A 167 8.91 -2.62 -7.13
C PHE A 167 9.27 -4.08 -7.43
N ASN A 168 10.29 -4.33 -8.25
CA ASN A 168 10.76 -5.70 -8.52
C ASN A 168 11.46 -6.35 -7.32
N GLU A 169 11.98 -5.58 -6.35
CA GLU A 169 12.49 -6.13 -5.09
C GLU A 169 11.33 -6.63 -4.22
N PHE A 170 10.24 -5.87 -4.15
CA PHE A 170 9.03 -6.25 -3.41
C PHE A 170 8.30 -7.44 -4.06
N PHE A 171 8.19 -7.42 -5.41
CA PHE A 171 7.36 -8.35 -6.19
C PHE A 171 8.12 -8.87 -7.43
N PRO A 172 9.14 -9.74 -7.26
CA PRO A 172 10.04 -10.16 -8.34
C PRO A 172 9.37 -10.96 -9.46
N ASP A 173 8.21 -11.55 -9.19
CA ASP A 173 7.42 -12.39 -10.10
C ASP A 173 6.04 -11.79 -10.40
N PHE A 174 5.88 -10.47 -10.23
CA PHE A 174 4.62 -9.79 -10.54
C PHE A 174 4.21 -10.00 -12.03
N PRO A 175 2.95 -10.39 -12.32
CA PRO A 175 2.50 -10.66 -13.68
C PRO A 175 2.61 -9.43 -14.60
N LYS A 176 3.36 -9.56 -15.69
CA LYS A 176 3.63 -8.45 -16.64
C LYS A 176 2.38 -7.93 -17.37
N ASN A 177 1.31 -8.73 -17.43
CA ASN A 177 0.06 -8.38 -18.09
C ASN A 177 -0.94 -7.67 -17.17
N VAL A 178 -0.62 -7.51 -15.88
CA VAL A 178 -1.47 -6.81 -14.92
C VAL A 178 -0.96 -5.39 -14.77
N LYS A 179 -1.79 -4.41 -15.15
CA LYS A 179 -1.49 -2.99 -14.94
C LYS A 179 -2.11 -2.53 -13.63
N LEU A 180 -1.27 -2.08 -12.70
CA LEU A 180 -1.72 -1.37 -11.49
C LEU A 180 -2.27 0.00 -11.88
N ALA A 181 -3.16 0.57 -11.07
CA ALA A 181 -3.62 1.93 -11.22
C ALA A 181 -2.84 2.86 -10.28
N GLN A 182 -2.42 4.02 -10.78
CA GLN A 182 -1.89 5.08 -9.92
C GLN A 182 -2.92 5.50 -8.86
N MET A 183 -2.43 6.02 -7.74
CA MET A 183 -3.28 6.67 -6.76
C MET A 183 -3.88 7.95 -7.35
N LEU A 184 -5.18 8.15 -7.11
CA LEU A 184 -5.90 9.37 -7.44
C LEU A 184 -6.59 9.93 -6.21
N ILE A 185 -6.43 11.22 -5.96
CA ILE A 185 -7.17 11.97 -4.94
C ILE A 185 -7.99 13.04 -5.66
N ASP A 186 -9.32 12.98 -5.58
CA ASP A 186 -10.24 13.82 -6.36
C ASP A 186 -9.93 13.85 -7.88
N ASN A 187 -9.56 12.68 -8.41
CA ASN A 187 -9.12 12.45 -9.79
C ASN A 187 -7.80 13.15 -10.19
N LYS A 188 -7.02 13.64 -9.23
CA LYS A 188 -5.67 14.17 -9.44
C LYS A 188 -4.64 13.12 -9.08
N ASN A 189 -3.55 13.06 -9.85
CA ASN A 189 -2.46 12.13 -9.56
C ASN A 189 -1.67 12.53 -8.31
N PHE A 190 -0.78 11.64 -7.85
CA PHE A 190 -0.01 11.85 -6.63
C PHE A 190 0.80 13.16 -6.61
N ALA A 191 1.36 13.59 -7.75
CA ALA A 191 2.14 14.82 -7.84
C ALA A 191 1.27 16.06 -7.66
N GLU A 192 0.11 16.09 -8.34
CA GLU A 192 -0.88 17.16 -8.24
C GLU A 192 -1.47 17.23 -6.83
N SER A 193 -1.88 16.10 -6.26
CA SER A 193 -2.47 16.05 -4.93
C SER A 193 -1.49 16.45 -3.84
N THR A 194 -0.21 16.07 -3.94
CA THR A 194 0.82 16.49 -2.99
C THR A 194 1.03 18.00 -3.03
N SER A 195 1.07 18.59 -4.23
CA SER A 195 1.20 20.04 -4.38
C SER A 195 0.00 20.77 -3.77
N GLU A 196 -1.22 20.28 -4.01
CA GLU A 196 -2.43 20.89 -3.44
C GLU A 196 -2.52 20.75 -1.93
N PHE A 197 -2.13 19.59 -1.39
CA PHE A 197 -2.10 19.35 0.05
C PHE A 197 -1.09 20.27 0.74
N GLY A 198 0.10 20.47 0.17
CA GLY A 198 1.08 21.42 0.71
C GLY A 198 0.56 22.86 0.74
N LEU A 199 -0.14 23.29 -0.31
CA LEU A 199 -0.79 24.61 -0.34
C LEU A 199 -1.94 24.72 0.67
N LEU A 200 -2.72 23.65 0.84
CA LEU A 200 -3.80 23.58 1.81
C LEU A 200 -3.27 23.69 3.24
N MET A 201 -2.18 23.00 3.57
CA MET A 201 -1.52 23.14 4.88
C MET A 201 -1.09 24.59 5.16
N LEU A 202 -0.49 25.26 4.17
CA LEU A 202 -0.09 26.66 4.32
C LEU A 202 -1.30 27.59 4.54
N GLU A 203 -2.39 27.38 3.79
CA GLU A 203 -3.64 28.13 3.96
C GLU A 203 -4.19 27.98 5.38
N GLU A 204 -4.21 26.77 5.92
CA GLU A 204 -4.67 26.49 7.30
C GLU A 204 -3.74 27.06 8.37
N MET A 205 -2.46 27.26 8.05
CA MET A 205 -1.51 28.01 8.88
C MET A 205 -1.69 29.54 8.79
N GLY A 206 -2.67 30.03 8.02
CA GLY A 206 -2.95 31.45 7.82
C GLY A 206 -1.97 32.13 6.86
N VAL A 207 -1.24 31.36 6.05
CA VAL A 207 -0.31 31.90 5.05
C VAL A 207 -1.08 32.28 3.79
N GLU A 208 -0.91 33.52 3.32
CA GLU A 208 -1.47 33.97 2.05
C GLU A 208 -0.76 33.28 0.88
N ILE A 209 -1.54 32.57 0.05
CA ILE A 209 -0.99 31.79 -1.06
C ILE A 209 -0.71 32.67 -2.28
N THR A 210 0.57 32.89 -2.58
CA THR A 210 1.02 33.65 -3.75
C THR A 210 1.14 32.78 -5.01
N ALA A 211 1.22 33.42 -6.18
CA ALA A 211 1.49 32.71 -7.45
C ALA A 211 2.86 32.02 -7.44
N GLU A 212 3.86 32.64 -6.81
CA GLU A 212 5.20 32.07 -6.66
C GLU A 212 5.20 30.79 -5.82
N MET A 213 4.44 30.76 -4.73
CA MET A 213 4.30 29.56 -3.90
C MET A 213 3.64 28.41 -4.66
N LYS A 214 2.63 28.69 -5.50
CA LYS A 214 2.00 27.68 -6.35
C LYS A 214 3.00 27.07 -7.34
N GLU A 215 3.79 27.91 -7.99
CA GLU A 215 4.80 27.45 -8.94
C GLU A 215 5.94 26.69 -8.24
N MET A 216 6.36 27.13 -7.05
CA MET A 216 7.34 26.42 -6.23
C MET A 216 6.84 25.02 -5.84
N MET A 217 5.59 24.89 -5.35
CA MET A 217 5.00 23.60 -4.99
C MET A 217 4.86 22.67 -6.20
N LYS A 218 4.49 23.23 -7.35
CA LYS A 218 4.47 22.49 -8.61
C LYS A 218 5.86 21.96 -8.98
N ASN A 219 6.90 22.78 -8.86
CA ASN A 219 8.28 22.39 -9.16
C ASN A 219 8.82 21.35 -8.17
N GLN A 220 8.47 21.45 -6.88
CA GLN A 220 8.86 20.45 -5.87
C GLN A 220 8.26 19.06 -6.14
N THR A 221 7.10 19.00 -6.80
CA THR A 221 6.42 17.75 -7.15
C THR A 221 6.78 17.20 -8.53
N GLU A 222 7.67 17.88 -9.26
CA GLU A 222 8.12 17.45 -10.59
C GLU A 222 8.79 16.05 -10.60
N PRO A 223 9.63 15.67 -9.61
CA PRO A 223 10.17 14.32 -9.55
C PRO A 223 9.08 13.24 -9.57
N PHE A 224 7.94 13.47 -8.91
CA PHE A 224 6.81 12.53 -8.93
C PHE A 224 6.16 12.44 -10.32
N ARG A 225 6.04 13.55 -11.06
CA ARG A 225 5.52 13.53 -12.45
C ARG A 225 6.41 12.71 -13.37
N VAL A 226 7.73 12.83 -13.21
CA VAL A 226 8.70 12.01 -13.96
C VAL A 226 8.49 10.52 -13.68
N LYS A 227 8.31 10.12 -12.41
CA LYS A 227 8.07 8.72 -12.04
C LYS A 227 6.72 8.20 -12.54
N LEU A 228 5.65 8.99 -12.43
CA LEU A 228 4.33 8.65 -12.99
C LEU A 228 4.41 8.37 -14.50
N SER A 229 5.07 9.26 -15.25
CA SER A 229 5.28 9.10 -16.69
C SER A 229 6.09 7.85 -17.02
N ALA A 230 7.16 7.58 -16.26
CA ALA A 230 7.95 6.36 -16.41
C ALA A 230 7.15 5.06 -16.15
N ASN A 231 6.12 5.15 -15.31
CA ASN A 231 5.19 4.05 -15.02
C ASN A 231 3.95 4.03 -15.94
N GLY A 232 3.88 4.94 -16.93
CA GLY A 232 2.87 4.96 -17.97
C GLY A 232 1.53 5.59 -17.55
N TYR A 233 1.61 6.65 -16.75
CA TYR A 233 0.50 7.51 -16.32
C TYR A 233 0.61 8.94 -16.84
#